data_AF-G6AUR9-F1
#
_entry.id   AF-G6AUR9-F1
#
_cell.length_a   1.000
_cell.length_b   1.000
_cell.length_c   1.000
_cell.angle_alpha   90.00
_cell.angle_beta   90.00
_cell.angle_gamma   90.00
#
_symmetry.space_group_name_H-M   'P 1'
#
loop_
_entity.id
_entity.type
_entity.pdbx_description
1 polymer ?
#
loop_
_entity_poly.entity_id
_entity_poly.type
_entity_poly.pdbx_seq_one_letter_code
_entity_poly.pdbx_strand_id
1 'polypeptide(L)'
;MTEQTQLAWDIIETTNTNLFLTGKAGTGKTTFLRRLKEESSKRIVVVAPTGIAAINAEGVTIHSFFQLSFAPFIPNYNLKEQQFRFSKQKINVIRSIDTLVIDEISMVRADLLDAVDSVLRRFRKNNLPFGGVQMVMIGDLGQLAPVAKDDEWQMLSRYYATPYFFSSLALQRTRYAIVELTKVYRQSDKRFLDILNKVRENRADAAVLSALNSRYIPDFKPRKDDGYIRLTTHNWQAQRINDHELELLPGKSYTYTATIEGKYPEMLFPTDETLTLKTGAQVMFVKNDSSADKAYYNGMIGTIAEIDTEGFTVTAKDTGENIRVQPEQWDNTRYVLNEKTNEISEEVEGTFTQFPVKTAWAITVHKSQGLTFDHAIIDVQRAFTHGQTYVALSRCRTLEGMVLSAPLPQTAIIRDEAVDEYATHAIEHTPSEGQIEQLQRDYYLSVVSELFDFRPLMDAFNRVLDLLDGHFRRSFPKLIAEYKARTGTIKTELMDVAERFKLQYSQIVIASADYQTNALLQERLKKGADYFARKITDVEELVKKTSVKTENKDVKKRYNDVFPALKEVVMQKRALLNCVKADGFTLHSYLRQRALVLAGKTISEK
;
A
#
# COMPACT_ATOMS: atom_id res chain seq x y z
N MET A 1 3.73 7.76 -22.83
CA MET A 1 3.05 6.79 -21.95
C MET A 1 2.13 5.94 -22.79
N THR A 2 1.83 4.71 -22.38
CA THR A 2 0.80 3.93 -23.08
C THR A 2 -0.59 4.46 -22.70
N GLU A 3 -1.57 4.22 -23.55
CA GLU A 3 -2.97 4.58 -23.31
C GLU A 3 -3.48 4.01 -21.97
N GLN A 4 -3.15 2.75 -21.65
CA GLN A 4 -3.55 2.12 -20.38
C GLN A 4 -2.89 2.78 -19.17
N THR A 5 -1.65 3.26 -19.31
CA THR A 5 -0.96 3.96 -18.22
C THR A 5 -1.61 5.31 -17.94
N GLN A 6 -2.03 6.02 -19.00
CA GLN A 6 -2.74 7.28 -18.86
C GLN A 6 -4.14 7.06 -18.27
N LEU A 7 -4.84 6.02 -18.73
CA LEU A 7 -6.13 5.61 -18.18
C LEU A 7 -6.08 5.35 -16.67
N ALA A 8 -5.09 4.57 -16.22
CA ALA A 8 -4.86 4.31 -14.81
C ALA A 8 -4.58 5.60 -14.03
N TRP A 9 -3.75 6.49 -14.59
CA TRP A 9 -3.45 7.80 -14.01
C TRP A 9 -4.72 8.63 -13.82
N ASP A 10 -5.55 8.74 -14.85
CA ASP A 10 -6.76 9.54 -14.83
C ASP A 10 -7.76 8.99 -13.81
N ILE A 11 -7.95 7.67 -13.74
CA ILE A 11 -8.80 7.03 -12.72
C ILE A 11 -8.29 7.39 -11.31
N ILE A 12 -6.99 7.31 -11.07
CA ILE A 12 -6.42 7.60 -9.75
C ILE A 12 -6.57 9.07 -9.40
N GLU A 13 -6.16 10.00 -10.26
CA GLU A 13 -6.15 11.44 -9.92
C GLU A 13 -7.53 12.09 -9.94
N THR A 14 -8.38 11.69 -10.88
CA THR A 14 -9.61 12.43 -11.22
C THR A 14 -10.90 11.75 -10.74
N THR A 15 -10.80 10.61 -10.07
CA THR A 15 -11.97 9.90 -9.50
C THR A 15 -11.71 9.44 -8.06
N ASN A 16 -12.71 8.85 -7.38
CA ASN A 16 -12.52 8.08 -6.15
C ASN A 16 -12.71 6.57 -6.35
N THR A 17 -12.61 6.11 -7.60
CA THR A 17 -12.86 4.72 -7.97
C THR A 17 -11.64 3.88 -7.61
N ASN A 18 -11.86 2.79 -6.88
CA ASN A 18 -10.82 1.81 -6.61
C ASN A 18 -10.28 1.26 -7.94
N LEU A 19 -8.99 0.95 -8.02
CA LEU A 19 -8.34 0.47 -9.23
C LEU A 19 -7.54 -0.79 -8.94
N PHE A 20 -7.70 -1.82 -9.76
CA PHE A 20 -6.75 -2.93 -9.87
C PHE A 20 -5.93 -2.77 -11.15
N LEU A 21 -4.67 -2.38 -10.98
CA LEU A 21 -3.69 -2.25 -12.06
C LEU A 21 -2.91 -3.57 -12.19
N THR A 22 -3.25 -4.33 -13.22
CA THR A 22 -2.63 -5.63 -13.50
C THR A 22 -1.71 -5.56 -14.72
N GLY A 23 -0.97 -6.63 -14.95
CA GLY A 23 -0.17 -6.80 -16.15
C GLY A 23 0.94 -7.81 -15.93
N LYS A 24 1.48 -8.33 -17.02
CA LYS A 24 2.57 -9.31 -17.00
C LYS A 24 3.83 -8.76 -16.32
N ALA A 25 4.78 -9.64 -16.01
CA ALA A 25 6.10 -9.22 -15.55
C ALA A 25 6.76 -8.29 -16.60
N GLY A 26 7.37 -7.20 -16.14
CA GLY A 26 8.09 -6.27 -17.02
C GLY A 26 7.22 -5.29 -17.82
N THR A 27 5.96 -5.07 -17.44
CA THR A 27 5.05 -4.11 -18.12
C THR A 27 5.12 -2.67 -17.60
N GLY A 28 6.01 -2.39 -16.64
CA GLY A 28 6.22 -1.03 -16.11
C GLY A 28 5.41 -0.66 -14.86
N LYS A 29 4.77 -1.63 -14.16
CA LYS A 29 4.00 -1.39 -12.92
C LYS A 29 4.78 -0.59 -11.86
N THR A 30 6.01 -1.00 -11.55
CA THR A 30 6.86 -0.31 -10.56
C THR A 30 7.23 1.11 -11.01
N THR A 31 7.46 1.32 -12.32
CA THR A 31 7.73 2.65 -12.88
C THR A 31 6.52 3.57 -12.75
N PHE A 32 5.31 3.04 -12.98
CA PHE A 32 4.06 3.76 -12.75
C PHE A 32 3.88 4.15 -11.28
N LEU A 33 4.15 3.22 -10.36
CA LEU A 33 4.06 3.48 -8.92
C LEU A 33 4.99 4.61 -8.46
N ARG A 34 6.25 4.61 -8.90
CA ARG A 34 7.20 5.69 -8.57
C ARG A 34 6.70 7.06 -9.02
N ARG A 35 6.26 7.15 -10.28
CA ARG A 35 5.68 8.38 -10.82
C ARG A 35 4.46 8.82 -10.01
N LEU A 36 3.59 7.90 -9.65
CA LEU A 36 2.40 8.19 -8.87
C LEU A 36 2.76 8.78 -7.50
N LYS A 37 3.80 8.27 -6.83
CA LYS A 37 4.28 8.81 -5.55
C LYS A 37 4.84 10.23 -5.68
N GLU A 38 5.50 10.54 -6.81
CA GLU A 38 6.17 11.84 -7.04
C GLU A 38 5.23 12.94 -7.54
N GLU A 39 4.31 12.60 -8.44
CA GLU A 39 3.51 13.56 -9.21
C GLU A 39 2.04 13.65 -8.77
N SER A 40 1.55 12.73 -7.92
CA SER A 40 0.13 12.72 -7.50
C SER A 40 -0.25 13.93 -6.65
N SER A 41 -1.47 14.41 -6.85
CA SER A 41 -2.09 15.46 -6.03
C SER A 41 -2.69 14.95 -4.73
N LYS A 42 -2.86 13.63 -4.61
CA LYS A 42 -3.49 12.94 -3.50
C LYS A 42 -2.47 12.54 -2.45
N ARG A 43 -2.93 12.42 -1.20
CA ARG A 43 -2.11 11.83 -0.13
C ARG A 43 -2.07 10.31 -0.28
N ILE A 44 -0.97 9.85 -0.85
CA ILE A 44 -0.72 8.44 -1.10
C ILE A 44 0.06 7.82 0.06
N VAL A 45 -0.38 6.65 0.50
CA VAL A 45 0.40 5.73 1.31
C VAL A 45 0.63 4.46 0.50
N VAL A 46 1.87 4.00 0.41
CA VAL A 46 2.23 2.77 -0.29
C VAL A 46 2.51 1.68 0.73
N VAL A 47 1.85 0.53 0.57
CA VAL A 47 2.07 -0.66 1.37
C VAL A 47 2.27 -1.90 0.51
N ALA A 48 2.92 -2.92 1.07
CA ALA A 48 3.10 -4.21 0.41
C ALA A 48 2.95 -5.38 1.41
N PRO A 49 2.70 -6.63 0.95
CA PRO A 49 2.52 -7.79 1.82
C PRO A 49 3.83 -8.27 2.47
N THR A 50 4.98 -8.10 1.80
CA THR A 50 6.28 -8.59 2.26
C THR A 50 7.30 -7.46 2.39
N GLY A 51 8.34 -7.66 3.22
CA GLY A 51 9.39 -6.64 3.44
C GLY A 51 10.16 -6.28 2.16
N ILE A 52 10.50 -7.27 1.32
CA ILE A 52 11.21 -7.03 0.06
C ILE A 52 10.32 -6.22 -0.91
N ALA A 53 9.04 -6.58 -1.02
CA ALA A 53 8.10 -5.82 -1.85
C ALA A 53 7.91 -4.38 -1.34
N ALA A 54 7.84 -4.20 -0.02
CA ALA A 54 7.72 -2.87 0.59
C ALA A 54 8.94 -2.00 0.27
N ILE A 55 10.16 -2.54 0.40
CA ILE A 55 11.40 -1.83 0.04
C ILE A 55 11.41 -1.47 -1.45
N ASN A 56 11.06 -2.42 -2.33
CA ASN A 56 11.05 -2.18 -3.78
C ASN A 56 10.00 -1.14 -4.21
N ALA A 57 8.88 -1.09 -3.50
CA ALA A 57 7.81 -0.12 -3.69
C ALA A 57 8.09 1.23 -2.98
N GLU A 58 9.23 1.35 -2.28
CA GLU A 58 9.57 2.50 -1.44
C GLU A 58 8.43 2.84 -0.46
N GLY A 59 7.90 1.81 0.19
CA GLY A 59 6.84 1.90 1.18
C GLY A 59 7.10 0.97 2.37
N VAL A 60 6.04 0.66 3.12
CA VAL A 60 6.13 -0.19 4.32
C VAL A 60 5.24 -1.42 4.20
N THR A 61 5.36 -2.38 5.10
CA THR A 61 4.47 -3.56 5.05
C THR A 61 3.05 -3.23 5.52
N ILE A 62 2.02 -3.91 5.01
CA ILE A 62 0.63 -3.78 5.48
C ILE A 62 0.56 -3.98 7.00
N HIS A 63 1.24 -5.02 7.51
CA HIS A 63 1.28 -5.36 8.93
C HIS A 63 1.90 -4.25 9.77
N SER A 64 3.05 -3.69 9.37
CA SER A 64 3.69 -2.58 10.11
C SER A 64 2.85 -1.31 10.06
N PHE A 65 2.28 -0.96 8.90
CA PHE A 65 1.48 0.24 8.76
C PHE A 65 0.22 0.22 9.61
N PHE A 66 -0.56 -0.85 9.55
CA PHE A 66 -1.82 -0.96 10.27
C PHE A 66 -1.68 -1.61 11.66
N GLN A 67 -0.45 -1.96 12.06
CA GLN A 67 -0.12 -2.72 13.28
C GLN A 67 -0.99 -3.98 13.43
N LEU A 68 -1.18 -4.69 12.31
CA LEU A 68 -1.98 -5.91 12.27
C LEU A 68 -1.15 -7.10 12.74
N SER A 69 -1.81 -8.03 13.44
CA SER A 69 -1.25 -9.34 13.75
C SER A 69 -1.14 -10.18 12.47
N PHE A 70 -0.20 -11.13 12.46
CA PHE A 70 -0.10 -12.14 11.38
C PHE A 70 -1.18 -13.23 11.49
N ALA A 71 -1.90 -13.29 12.62
CA ALA A 71 -3.00 -14.24 12.80
C ALA A 71 -4.16 -13.94 11.84
N PRO A 72 -4.93 -14.97 11.40
CA PRO A 72 -6.10 -14.79 10.55
C PRO A 72 -7.11 -13.79 11.13
N PHE A 73 -7.64 -12.94 10.26
CA PHE A 73 -8.66 -11.96 10.64
C PHE A 73 -10.07 -12.54 10.41
N ILE A 74 -10.88 -12.61 11.46
CA ILE A 74 -12.27 -13.06 11.35
C ILE A 74 -13.20 -11.84 11.22
N PRO A 75 -14.04 -11.78 10.18
CA PRO A 75 -15.09 -10.77 10.07
C PRO A 75 -16.00 -10.73 11.30
N ASN A 76 -16.37 -9.52 11.73
CA ASN A 76 -17.26 -9.27 12.88
C ASN A 76 -16.75 -9.75 14.25
N TYR A 77 -15.53 -10.29 14.35
CA TYR A 77 -14.90 -10.50 15.64
C TYR A 77 -14.54 -9.15 16.25
N ASN A 78 -15.00 -8.90 17.49
CA ASN A 78 -14.84 -7.61 18.13
C ASN A 78 -13.35 -7.29 18.37
N LEU A 79 -12.77 -6.44 17.50
CA LEU A 79 -11.43 -5.82 17.68
C LEU A 79 -11.34 -4.88 18.89
N LYS A 80 -12.26 -4.98 19.86
CA LYS A 80 -12.20 -4.25 21.13
C LYS A 80 -11.11 -4.82 22.05
N GLU A 81 -10.71 -6.07 21.86
CA GLU A 81 -9.71 -6.75 22.71
C GLU A 81 -8.29 -6.76 22.14
N GLN A 82 -8.10 -6.56 20.83
CA GLN A 82 -6.77 -6.31 20.28
C GLN A 82 -6.41 -4.83 20.41
N GLN A 83 -5.29 -4.57 21.09
CA GLN A 83 -4.78 -3.25 21.48
C GLN A 83 -4.32 -2.40 20.28
N PHE A 84 -5.22 -1.97 19.39
CA PHE A 84 -4.92 -0.91 18.41
C PHE A 84 -4.86 0.46 19.10
N ARG A 85 -3.86 0.67 19.97
CA ARG A 85 -3.55 1.98 20.53
C ARG A 85 -2.67 2.73 19.55
N PHE A 86 -3.27 3.19 18.45
CA PHE A 86 -2.60 4.13 17.57
C PHE A 86 -2.31 5.44 18.31
N SER A 87 -1.09 5.95 18.12
CA SER A 87 -0.76 7.30 18.56
C SER A 87 -1.66 8.32 17.88
N LYS A 88 -1.85 9.50 18.49
CA LYS A 88 -2.62 10.58 17.87
C LYS A 88 -2.08 10.93 16.47
N GLN A 89 -0.76 10.96 16.31
CA GLN A 89 -0.09 11.19 15.03
C GLN A 89 -0.48 10.13 13.99
N LYS A 90 -0.45 8.84 14.35
CA LYS A 90 -0.84 7.74 13.44
C LYS A 90 -2.31 7.81 13.02
N ILE A 91 -3.20 8.16 13.96
CA ILE A 91 -4.62 8.36 13.66
C ILE A 91 -4.79 9.52 12.67
N ASN A 92 -4.04 10.61 12.84
CA ASN A 92 -4.09 11.74 11.91
C ASN A 92 -3.57 11.34 10.52
N VAL A 93 -2.50 10.55 10.42
CA VAL A 93 -2.01 9.99 9.15
C VAL A 93 -3.15 9.21 8.46
N ILE A 94 -3.76 8.24 9.16
CA ILE A 94 -4.86 7.41 8.62
C ILE A 94 -6.07 8.23 8.17
N ARG A 95 -6.41 9.29 8.91
CA ARG A 95 -7.50 10.22 8.54
C ARG A 95 -7.17 11.08 7.34
N SER A 96 -5.89 11.34 7.08
CA SER A 96 -5.45 12.18 5.98
C SER A 96 -5.22 11.42 4.67
N ILE A 97 -5.23 10.09 4.67
CA ILE A 97 -5.03 9.28 3.45
C ILE A 97 -6.17 9.60 2.44
N ASP A 98 -5.81 9.92 1.21
CA ASP A 98 -6.77 9.98 0.10
C ASP A 98 -6.75 8.64 -0.67
N THR A 99 -5.55 8.10 -0.91
CA THR A 99 -5.34 6.87 -1.68
C THR A 99 -4.37 5.94 -0.96
N LEU A 100 -4.74 4.66 -0.83
CA LEU A 100 -3.87 3.59 -0.34
C LEU A 100 -3.48 2.69 -1.49
N VAL A 101 -2.18 2.66 -1.79
CA VAL A 101 -1.61 1.77 -2.80
C VAL A 101 -1.13 0.50 -2.14
N ILE A 102 -1.56 -0.65 -2.65
CA ILE A 102 -1.07 -1.97 -2.25
C ILE A 102 -0.32 -2.59 -3.43
N ASP A 103 1.00 -2.64 -3.35
CA ASP A 103 1.83 -3.35 -4.33
C ASP A 103 1.86 -4.86 -4.01
N GLU A 104 2.02 -5.68 -5.05
CA GLU A 104 1.93 -7.15 -4.99
C GLU A 104 0.62 -7.68 -4.36
N ILE A 105 -0.52 -7.08 -4.74
CA ILE A 105 -1.85 -7.43 -4.21
C ILE A 105 -2.21 -8.92 -4.38
N SER A 106 -1.64 -9.63 -5.37
CA SER A 106 -1.90 -11.05 -5.59
C SER A 106 -1.50 -11.93 -4.41
N MET A 107 -0.55 -11.49 -3.58
CA MET A 107 -0.15 -12.19 -2.35
C MET A 107 -1.00 -11.83 -1.12
N VAL A 108 -1.91 -10.86 -1.23
CA VAL A 108 -2.70 -10.37 -0.10
C VAL A 108 -3.93 -11.26 0.07
N ARG A 109 -4.09 -11.80 1.28
CA ARG A 109 -5.28 -12.58 1.61
C ARG A 109 -6.53 -11.70 1.75
N ALA A 110 -7.70 -12.26 1.45
CA ALA A 110 -9.00 -11.61 1.61
C ALA A 110 -9.23 -11.04 3.02
N ASP A 111 -8.88 -11.81 4.05
CA ASP A 111 -9.04 -11.44 5.45
C ASP A 111 -8.14 -10.27 5.86
N LEU A 112 -6.91 -10.23 5.35
CA LEU A 112 -5.99 -9.11 5.57
C LEU A 112 -6.54 -7.81 4.96
N LEU A 113 -7.14 -7.89 3.77
CA LEU A 113 -7.76 -6.72 3.14
C LEU A 113 -9.01 -6.23 3.92
N ASP A 114 -9.80 -7.15 4.47
CA ASP A 114 -10.92 -6.80 5.36
C ASP A 114 -10.47 -6.25 6.72
N ALA A 115 -9.31 -6.68 7.22
CA ALA A 115 -8.69 -6.09 8.40
C ALA A 115 -8.29 -4.63 8.15
N VAL A 116 -7.70 -4.34 6.98
CA VAL A 116 -7.41 -2.97 6.52
C VAL A 116 -8.68 -2.13 6.47
N ASP A 117 -9.76 -2.64 5.86
CA ASP A 117 -11.06 -1.97 5.83
C ASP A 117 -11.58 -1.66 7.23
N SER A 118 -11.54 -2.62 8.16
CA SER A 118 -12.01 -2.43 9.55
C SER A 118 -11.24 -1.32 10.27
N VAL A 119 -9.91 -1.28 10.10
CA VAL A 119 -9.05 -0.22 10.66
C VAL A 119 -9.40 1.14 10.04
N LEU A 120 -9.48 1.24 8.71
CA LEU A 120 -9.81 2.49 8.03
C LEU A 120 -11.19 3.02 8.45
N ARG A 121 -12.23 2.18 8.47
CA ARG A 121 -13.58 2.59 8.89
C ARG A 121 -13.59 3.11 10.33
N ARG A 122 -12.92 2.41 11.25
CA ARG A 122 -12.83 2.77 12.68
C ARG A 122 -12.16 4.13 12.89
N PHE A 123 -10.96 4.34 12.32
CA PHE A 123 -10.16 5.53 12.64
C PHE A 123 -10.53 6.76 11.80
N ARG A 124 -11.06 6.56 10.59
CA ARG A 124 -11.65 7.64 9.77
C ARG A 124 -13.07 8.01 10.18
N LYS A 125 -13.73 7.18 11.01
CA LYS A 125 -15.14 7.35 11.41
C LYS A 125 -16.07 7.44 10.20
N ASN A 126 -15.77 6.65 9.17
CA ASN A 126 -16.54 6.57 7.94
C ASN A 126 -16.94 5.11 7.71
N ASN A 127 -18.23 4.85 7.56
CA ASN A 127 -18.76 3.48 7.42
C ASN A 127 -18.72 2.96 5.97
N LEU A 128 -18.34 3.80 5.00
CA LEU A 128 -18.08 3.34 3.63
C LEU A 128 -16.93 2.31 3.63
N PRO A 129 -16.90 1.36 2.68
CA PRO A 129 -15.76 0.46 2.50
C PRO A 129 -14.44 1.23 2.48
N PHE A 130 -13.43 0.68 3.15
CA PHE A 130 -12.10 1.26 3.35
C PHE A 130 -12.12 2.67 3.97
N GLY A 131 -13.18 3.01 4.71
CA GLY A 131 -13.36 4.34 5.28
C GLY A 131 -13.42 5.46 4.23
N GLY A 132 -13.82 5.11 3.00
CA GLY A 132 -13.88 6.02 1.85
C GLY A 132 -12.53 6.34 1.19
N VAL A 133 -11.45 5.64 1.57
CA VAL A 133 -10.14 5.74 0.91
C VAL A 133 -10.18 5.05 -0.45
N GLN A 134 -9.58 5.68 -1.46
CA GLN A 134 -9.39 5.03 -2.77
C GLN A 134 -8.32 3.94 -2.65
N MET A 135 -8.67 2.73 -3.05
CA MET A 135 -7.74 1.60 -3.07
C MET A 135 -7.12 1.46 -4.46
N VAL A 136 -5.79 1.49 -4.54
CA VAL A 136 -5.04 1.19 -5.77
C VAL A 136 -4.25 -0.09 -5.53
N MET A 137 -4.70 -1.16 -6.15
CA MET A 137 -4.16 -2.50 -6.02
C MET A 137 -3.28 -2.77 -7.24
N ILE A 138 -2.00 -3.05 -7.05
CA ILE A 138 -1.04 -3.29 -8.13
C ILE A 138 -0.54 -4.72 -7.99
N GLY A 139 -0.54 -5.50 -9.06
CA GLY A 139 -0.02 -6.88 -9.00
C GLY A 139 -0.16 -7.65 -10.30
N ASP A 140 0.09 -8.95 -10.23
CA ASP A 140 -0.07 -9.90 -11.34
C ASP A 140 -0.66 -11.20 -10.79
N LEU A 141 -1.89 -11.52 -11.20
CA LEU A 141 -2.59 -12.71 -10.72
C LEU A 141 -1.94 -14.03 -11.17
N GLY A 142 -1.17 -14.00 -12.26
CA GLY A 142 -0.44 -15.18 -12.72
C GLY A 142 0.85 -15.46 -11.92
N GLN A 143 1.21 -14.59 -10.97
CA GLN A 143 2.33 -14.80 -10.05
C GLN A 143 1.86 -15.51 -8.77
N LEU A 144 2.55 -15.28 -7.65
CA LEU A 144 2.31 -16.00 -6.41
C LEU A 144 0.93 -15.66 -5.83
N ALA A 145 0.14 -16.70 -5.62
CA ALA A 145 -1.08 -16.68 -4.82
C ALA A 145 -0.78 -16.38 -3.34
N PRO A 146 -1.77 -15.94 -2.55
CA PRO A 146 -1.56 -15.74 -1.14
C PRO A 146 -1.31 -17.08 -0.43
N VAL A 147 -0.40 -17.08 0.54
CA VAL A 147 -0.12 -18.27 1.35
C VAL A 147 -1.12 -18.32 2.52
N ALA A 148 -1.98 -19.33 2.51
CA ALA A 148 -2.85 -19.68 3.62
C ALA A 148 -2.52 -21.11 4.08
N LYS A 149 -2.17 -21.29 5.35
CA LYS A 149 -1.94 -22.64 5.89
C LYS A 149 -3.27 -23.38 6.00
N ASP A 150 -3.25 -24.70 5.96
CA ASP A 150 -4.48 -25.51 5.96
C ASP A 150 -5.38 -25.24 7.18
N ASP A 151 -4.78 -25.05 8.36
CA ASP A 151 -5.48 -24.71 9.61
C ASP A 151 -6.09 -23.31 9.57
N GLU A 152 -5.36 -22.33 9.05
CA GLU A 152 -5.85 -20.96 8.84
C GLU A 152 -6.99 -20.95 7.82
N TRP A 153 -6.86 -21.70 6.71
CA TRP A 153 -7.85 -21.75 5.66
C TRP A 153 -9.13 -22.50 6.08
N GLN A 154 -9.02 -23.58 6.86
CA GLN A 154 -10.18 -24.27 7.43
C GLN A 154 -11.09 -23.33 8.26
N MET A 155 -10.47 -22.32 8.86
CA MET A 155 -11.17 -21.29 9.62
C MET A 155 -11.75 -20.18 8.70
N LEU A 156 -10.95 -19.69 7.75
CA LEU A 156 -11.31 -18.59 6.86
C LEU A 156 -12.33 -18.98 5.78
N SER A 157 -12.30 -20.21 5.29
CA SER A 157 -13.21 -20.75 4.26
C SER A 157 -14.69 -20.68 4.63
N ARG A 158 -15.02 -20.48 5.92
CA ARG A 158 -16.40 -20.24 6.38
C ARG A 158 -16.94 -18.86 6.00
N TYR A 159 -16.05 -17.92 5.72
CA TYR A 159 -16.35 -16.51 5.46
C TYR A 159 -15.98 -16.07 4.04
N TYR A 160 -14.96 -16.70 3.46
CA TYR A 160 -14.38 -16.35 2.18
C TYR A 160 -14.46 -17.53 1.22
N ALA A 161 -14.89 -17.27 -0.02
CA ALA A 161 -14.92 -18.30 -1.07
C ALA A 161 -13.51 -18.78 -1.43
N THR A 162 -12.54 -17.87 -1.45
CA THR A 162 -11.14 -18.15 -1.81
C THR A 162 -10.20 -17.28 -0.97
N PRO A 163 -8.90 -17.62 -0.84
CA PRO A 163 -7.98 -16.81 -0.06
C PRO A 163 -7.58 -15.50 -0.75
N TYR A 164 -7.87 -15.32 -2.04
CA TYR A 164 -7.46 -14.15 -2.84
C TYR A 164 -8.12 -12.85 -2.40
N PHE A 165 -7.40 -11.73 -2.57
CA PHE A 165 -7.90 -10.39 -2.21
C PHE A 165 -9.28 -10.06 -2.79
N PHE A 166 -9.63 -10.56 -3.98
CA PHE A 166 -10.93 -10.32 -4.62
C PHE A 166 -12.11 -11.02 -3.93
N SER A 167 -11.84 -11.93 -2.97
CA SER A 167 -12.86 -12.49 -2.07
C SER A 167 -13.11 -11.63 -0.83
N SER A 168 -12.39 -10.51 -0.65
CA SER A 168 -12.65 -9.56 0.44
C SER A 168 -14.09 -9.07 0.44
N LEU A 169 -14.75 -9.14 1.60
CA LEU A 169 -16.13 -8.70 1.76
C LEU A 169 -16.25 -7.18 1.58
N ALA A 170 -15.23 -6.43 1.99
CA ALA A 170 -15.16 -4.99 1.79
C ALA A 170 -15.04 -4.65 0.30
N LEU A 171 -14.14 -5.32 -0.43
CA LEU A 171 -13.90 -5.06 -1.85
C LEU A 171 -15.13 -5.41 -2.70
N GLN A 172 -15.80 -6.53 -2.41
CA GLN A 172 -17.04 -6.94 -3.10
C GLN A 172 -18.21 -5.96 -2.93
N ARG A 173 -18.18 -5.11 -1.89
CA ARG A 173 -19.16 -4.03 -1.68
C ARG A 173 -18.82 -2.76 -2.46
N THR A 174 -17.69 -2.74 -3.16
CA THR A 174 -17.24 -1.60 -3.97
C THR A 174 -17.29 -1.92 -5.44
N ARG A 175 -17.47 -0.89 -6.26
CA ARG A 175 -17.12 -0.95 -7.68
C ARG A 175 -15.67 -0.51 -7.83
N TYR A 176 -14.89 -1.25 -8.61
CA TYR A 176 -13.51 -0.90 -8.91
C TYR A 176 -13.21 -1.18 -10.38
N ALA A 177 -12.33 -0.37 -10.94
CA ALA A 177 -11.86 -0.50 -12.31
C ALA A 177 -10.72 -1.51 -12.37
N ILE A 178 -10.58 -2.19 -13.51
CA ILE A 178 -9.41 -3.03 -13.81
C ILE A 178 -8.73 -2.46 -15.05
N VAL A 179 -7.42 -2.29 -14.97
CA VAL A 179 -6.58 -1.84 -16.10
C VAL A 179 -5.42 -2.79 -16.25
N GLU A 180 -5.29 -3.42 -17.42
CA GLU A 180 -4.17 -4.30 -17.74
C GLU A 180 -3.10 -3.57 -18.58
N LEU A 181 -1.87 -3.52 -18.07
CA LEU A 181 -0.72 -3.08 -18.84
C LEU A 181 -0.23 -4.21 -19.76
N THR A 182 -0.35 -4.00 -21.07
CA THR A 182 -0.08 -5.04 -22.08
C THR A 182 1.33 -4.97 -22.68
N LYS A 183 1.97 -3.78 -22.68
CA LYS A 183 3.29 -3.59 -23.29
C LYS A 183 4.40 -4.10 -22.37
N VAL A 184 5.08 -5.17 -22.78
CA VAL A 184 6.22 -5.77 -22.07
C VAL A 184 7.53 -5.11 -22.53
N TYR A 185 8.37 -4.70 -21.58
CA TYR A 185 9.65 -4.03 -21.85
C TYR A 185 10.90 -4.89 -21.54
N ARG A 186 10.76 -5.99 -20.79
CA ARG A 186 11.90 -6.67 -20.12
C ARG A 186 12.63 -7.75 -20.93
N GLN A 187 12.02 -8.38 -21.94
CA GLN A 187 12.57 -9.62 -22.53
C GLN A 187 12.86 -9.51 -24.04
N SER A 188 14.05 -10.00 -24.44
CA SER A 188 14.56 -10.03 -25.82
C SER A 188 14.27 -11.33 -26.57
N ASP A 189 14.01 -12.44 -25.87
CA ASP A 189 13.70 -13.75 -26.47
C ASP A 189 12.18 -13.99 -26.55
N LYS A 190 11.64 -13.88 -27.77
CA LYS A 190 10.21 -14.10 -28.06
C LYS A 190 9.76 -15.53 -27.79
N ARG A 191 10.61 -16.54 -28.05
CA ARG A 191 10.25 -17.96 -27.89
C ARG A 191 10.07 -18.31 -26.42
N PHE A 192 11.00 -17.88 -25.57
CA PHE A 192 10.91 -18.13 -24.14
C PHE A 192 9.74 -17.37 -23.50
N LEU A 193 9.50 -16.13 -23.93
CA LEU A 193 8.34 -15.35 -23.49
C LEU A 193 7.00 -16.03 -23.82
N ASP A 194 6.87 -16.62 -25.01
CA ASP A 194 5.66 -17.36 -25.40
C ASP A 194 5.45 -18.61 -24.53
N ILE A 195 6.52 -19.32 -24.19
CA ILE A 195 6.48 -20.44 -23.22
C ILE A 195 6.01 -19.95 -21.84
N LEU A 196 6.61 -18.89 -21.31
CA LEU A 196 6.26 -18.32 -20.01
C LEU A 196 4.80 -17.85 -19.97
N ASN A 197 4.31 -17.23 -21.06
CA ASN A 197 2.92 -16.82 -21.17
C ASN A 197 1.96 -18.01 -21.16
N LYS A 198 2.28 -19.09 -21.88
CA LYS A 198 1.47 -20.31 -21.86
C LYS A 198 1.45 -20.94 -20.47
N VAL A 199 2.56 -20.92 -19.72
CA VAL A 199 2.58 -21.39 -18.33
C VAL A 199 1.74 -20.48 -17.43
N ARG A 200 1.88 -19.15 -17.55
CA ARG A 200 1.11 -18.15 -16.78
C ARG A 200 -0.39 -18.28 -17.00
N GLU A 201 -0.80 -18.50 -18.24
CA GLU A 201 -2.21 -18.56 -18.66
C GLU A 201 -2.78 -19.99 -18.55
N ASN A 202 -2.03 -20.90 -17.92
CA ASN A 202 -2.39 -22.31 -17.77
C ASN A 202 -2.78 -23.00 -19.11
N ARG A 203 -2.09 -22.63 -20.19
CA ARG A 203 -2.20 -23.18 -21.55
C ARG A 203 -0.92 -23.90 -21.99
N ALA A 204 -0.16 -24.42 -21.03
CA ALA A 204 1.03 -25.22 -21.32
C ALA A 204 0.61 -26.57 -21.94
N ASP A 205 0.85 -26.69 -23.24
CA ASP A 205 0.61 -27.91 -24.01
C ASP A 205 1.81 -28.88 -23.94
N ALA A 206 1.69 -30.05 -24.55
CA ALA A 206 2.76 -31.04 -24.58
C ALA A 206 4.05 -30.52 -25.23
N ALA A 207 3.97 -29.58 -26.17
CA ALA A 207 5.14 -28.99 -26.80
C ALA A 207 5.87 -28.02 -25.85
N VAL A 208 5.12 -27.24 -25.05
CA VAL A 208 5.67 -26.40 -23.98
C VAL A 208 6.36 -27.26 -22.93
N LEU A 209 5.70 -28.31 -22.45
CA LEU A 209 6.30 -29.22 -21.46
C LEU A 209 7.54 -29.91 -22.02
N SER A 210 7.53 -30.35 -23.28
CA SER A 210 8.69 -30.93 -23.94
C SER A 210 9.86 -29.93 -24.03
N ALA A 211 9.57 -28.68 -24.40
CA ALA A 211 10.57 -27.62 -24.43
C ALA A 211 11.17 -27.33 -23.05
N LEU A 212 10.35 -27.26 -22.00
CA LEU A 212 10.82 -27.08 -20.62
C LEU A 212 11.61 -28.30 -20.15
N ASN A 213 11.11 -29.51 -20.39
CA ASN A 213 11.74 -30.76 -19.98
C ASN A 213 13.02 -31.08 -20.75
N SER A 214 13.26 -30.46 -21.91
CA SER A 214 14.58 -30.49 -22.56
C SER A 214 15.69 -29.86 -21.72
N ARG A 215 15.32 -29.06 -20.70
CA ARG A 215 16.23 -28.46 -19.72
C ARG A 215 16.44 -29.31 -18.47
N TYR A 216 15.81 -30.48 -18.38
CA TYR A 216 16.13 -31.44 -17.33
C TYR A 216 17.44 -32.16 -17.66
N ILE A 217 18.43 -32.01 -16.78
CA ILE A 217 19.72 -32.67 -16.89
C ILE A 217 19.89 -33.55 -15.65
N PRO A 218 19.82 -34.90 -15.80
CA PRO A 218 20.00 -35.83 -14.69
C PRO A 218 21.35 -35.61 -13.98
N ASP A 219 21.33 -35.65 -12.64
CA ASP A 219 22.52 -35.50 -11.79
C ASP A 219 23.37 -34.26 -12.08
N PHE A 220 22.73 -33.18 -12.58
CA PHE A 220 23.43 -31.93 -12.86
C PHE A 220 24.07 -31.36 -11.59
N LYS A 221 25.40 -31.34 -11.61
CA LYS A 221 26.23 -30.66 -10.62
C LYS A 221 26.86 -29.45 -11.30
N PRO A 222 26.42 -28.23 -10.99
CA PRO A 222 27.04 -27.03 -11.54
C PRO A 222 28.51 -26.99 -11.12
N ARG A 223 29.40 -26.51 -11.98
CA ARG A 223 30.76 -26.20 -11.53
C ARG A 223 30.67 -25.03 -10.57
N LYS A 224 31.61 -24.95 -9.62
CA LYS A 224 31.63 -23.86 -8.63
C LYS A 224 31.64 -22.47 -9.29
N ASP A 225 32.30 -22.37 -10.44
CA ASP A 225 32.45 -21.11 -11.18
C ASP A 225 31.26 -20.80 -12.10
N ASP A 226 30.28 -21.71 -12.24
CA ASP A 226 29.08 -21.49 -13.06
C ASP A 226 28.00 -20.72 -12.29
N GLY A 227 28.06 -20.74 -10.94
CA GLY A 227 27.25 -19.95 -9.98
C GLY A 227 25.78 -19.91 -10.30
N TYR A 228 25.28 -21.10 -10.56
CA TYR A 228 23.87 -21.41 -10.48
C TYR A 228 23.35 -21.11 -9.08
N ILE A 229 22.14 -20.55 -9.04
CA ILE A 229 21.33 -20.49 -7.84
C ILE A 229 20.20 -21.51 -7.94
N ARG A 230 19.93 -22.24 -6.87
CA ARG A 230 18.80 -23.19 -6.83
C ARG A 230 17.54 -22.50 -6.32
N LEU A 231 16.45 -22.57 -7.07
CA LEU A 231 15.14 -22.08 -6.67
C LEU A 231 14.31 -23.24 -6.13
N THR A 232 13.97 -23.21 -4.85
CA THR A 232 13.18 -24.25 -4.17
C THR A 232 11.77 -23.78 -3.82
N THR A 233 10.85 -24.71 -3.59
CA THR A 233 9.47 -24.36 -3.23
C THR A 233 9.31 -23.98 -1.76
N HIS A 234 10.11 -24.56 -0.86
CA HIS A 234 10.01 -24.32 0.59
C HIS A 234 11.29 -23.78 1.23
N ASN A 235 11.12 -22.98 2.30
CA ASN A 235 12.23 -22.35 3.04
C ASN A 235 13.18 -23.39 3.65
N TRP A 236 12.64 -24.47 4.22
CA TRP A 236 13.46 -25.53 4.82
C TRP A 236 14.38 -26.23 3.81
N GLN A 237 13.97 -26.33 2.54
CA GLN A 237 14.81 -26.91 1.48
C GLN A 237 16.00 -26.00 1.19
N ALA A 238 15.73 -24.70 1.01
CA ALA A 238 16.77 -23.72 0.73
C ALA A 238 17.79 -23.65 1.88
N GLN A 239 17.29 -23.60 3.12
CA GLN A 239 18.13 -23.57 4.32
C GLN A 239 18.99 -24.83 4.42
N ARG A 240 18.39 -26.03 4.29
CA ARG A 240 19.15 -27.29 4.32
C ARG A 240 20.27 -27.34 3.26
N ILE A 241 20.02 -26.84 2.05
CA ILE A 241 21.04 -26.80 0.99
C ILE A 241 22.14 -25.80 1.35
N ASN A 242 21.77 -24.59 1.79
CA ASN A 242 22.75 -23.58 2.16
C ASN A 242 23.62 -24.03 3.34
N ASP A 243 23.02 -24.62 4.38
CA ASP A 243 23.74 -25.14 5.54
C ASP A 243 24.69 -26.26 5.13
N HIS A 244 24.22 -27.21 4.31
CA HIS A 244 25.04 -28.31 3.82
C HIS A 244 26.24 -27.84 2.98
N GLU A 245 26.03 -26.92 2.03
CA GLU A 245 27.11 -26.39 1.19
C GLU A 245 28.11 -25.58 2.02
N LEU A 246 27.64 -24.82 3.01
CA LEU A 246 28.49 -24.09 3.95
C LEU A 246 29.30 -25.04 4.85
N GLU A 247 28.72 -26.14 5.31
CA GLU A 247 29.41 -27.17 6.10
C GLU A 247 30.54 -27.83 5.30
N LEU A 248 30.29 -28.15 4.02
CA LEU A 248 31.27 -28.77 3.12
C LEU A 248 32.49 -27.89 2.82
N LEU A 249 32.37 -26.57 2.98
CA LEU A 249 33.50 -25.67 2.76
C LEU A 249 34.60 -25.87 3.82
N PRO A 250 35.87 -26.03 3.40
CA PRO A 250 36.98 -26.09 4.33
C PRO A 250 37.20 -24.72 4.99
N GLY A 251 37.91 -24.73 6.12
CA GLY A 251 38.30 -23.50 6.81
C GLY A 251 37.37 -23.10 7.96
N LYS A 252 37.76 -22.03 8.63
CA LYS A 252 37.10 -21.51 9.83
C LYS A 252 35.84 -20.73 9.46
N SER A 253 34.75 -20.96 10.19
CA SER A 253 33.54 -20.13 10.11
C SER A 253 33.73 -18.81 10.86
N TYR A 254 33.21 -17.73 10.28
CA TYR A 254 33.12 -16.42 10.90
C TYR A 254 31.66 -16.04 11.03
N THR A 255 31.30 -15.41 12.13
CA THR A 255 29.92 -15.06 12.47
C THR A 255 29.83 -13.58 12.77
N TYR A 256 28.88 -12.89 12.14
CA TYR A 256 28.60 -11.48 12.31
C TYR A 256 27.19 -11.30 12.86
N THR A 257 27.07 -10.57 13.97
CA THR A 257 25.78 -10.30 14.61
C THR A 257 25.31 -8.90 14.22
N ALA A 258 24.04 -8.79 13.82
CA ALA A 258 23.43 -7.53 13.44
C ALA A 258 23.33 -6.59 14.64
N THR A 259 23.47 -5.29 14.39
CA THR A 259 23.18 -4.26 15.39
C THR A 259 21.77 -3.73 15.16
N ILE A 260 20.91 -3.84 16.17
CA ILE A 260 19.51 -3.42 16.11
C ILE A 260 19.29 -2.28 17.10
N GLU A 261 18.86 -1.13 16.61
CA GLU A 261 18.55 0.03 17.43
C GLU A 261 17.08 0.42 17.30
N GLY A 262 16.47 0.89 18.38
CA GLY A 262 15.05 1.27 18.37
C GLY A 262 14.11 0.07 18.20
N LYS A 263 13.01 0.28 17.46
CA LYS A 263 11.95 -0.73 17.30
C LYS A 263 12.03 -1.39 15.92
N TYR A 264 12.58 -2.59 15.86
CA TYR A 264 12.65 -3.41 14.63
C TYR A 264 12.17 -4.85 14.91
N PRO A 265 10.96 -5.24 14.51
CA PRO A 265 10.44 -6.59 14.76
C PRO A 265 11.26 -7.69 14.06
N GLU A 266 11.58 -8.77 14.78
CA GLU A 266 12.39 -9.91 14.26
C GLU A 266 11.84 -10.52 12.97
N MET A 267 10.51 -10.63 12.87
CA MET A 267 9.84 -11.17 11.67
C MET A 267 10.03 -10.31 10.40
N LEU A 268 10.50 -9.07 10.55
CA LEU A 268 10.75 -8.13 9.46
C LEU A 268 12.24 -8.00 9.12
N PHE A 269 13.14 -8.76 9.75
CA PHE A 269 14.57 -8.66 9.46
C PHE A 269 14.84 -8.90 7.97
N PRO A 270 15.62 -8.01 7.32
CA PRO A 270 15.87 -8.06 5.89
C PRO A 270 16.87 -9.17 5.53
N THR A 271 17.72 -9.55 6.47
CA THR A 271 18.70 -10.63 6.36
C THR A 271 18.90 -11.30 7.73
N ASP A 272 19.77 -12.30 7.80
CA ASP A 272 20.05 -13.06 9.00
C ASP A 272 20.61 -12.15 10.11
N GLU A 273 20.00 -12.20 11.29
CA GLU A 273 20.52 -11.50 12.48
C GLU A 273 21.92 -12.01 12.83
N THR A 274 22.12 -13.32 12.73
CA THR A 274 23.42 -13.98 12.92
C THR A 274 23.88 -14.58 11.60
N LEU A 275 24.72 -13.82 10.88
CA LEU A 275 25.24 -14.21 9.57
C LEU A 275 26.52 -15.03 9.75
N THR A 276 26.50 -16.30 9.36
CA THR A 276 27.68 -17.19 9.43
C THR A 276 28.20 -17.51 8.04
N LEU A 277 29.49 -17.28 7.79
CA LEU A 277 30.13 -17.41 6.48
C LEU A 277 31.51 -18.09 6.59
N LYS A 278 32.01 -18.58 5.44
CA LYS A 278 33.35 -19.14 5.25
C LYS A 278 33.95 -18.63 3.95
N THR A 279 35.28 -18.70 3.81
CA THR A 279 35.96 -18.52 2.51
C THR A 279 35.36 -19.48 1.48
N GLY A 280 35.05 -18.98 0.30
CA GLY A 280 34.41 -19.75 -0.78
C GLY A 280 32.88 -19.87 -0.67
N ALA A 281 32.24 -19.26 0.34
CA ALA A 281 30.79 -19.26 0.44
C ALA A 281 30.14 -18.48 -0.71
N GLN A 282 29.10 -19.06 -1.33
CA GLN A 282 28.27 -18.35 -2.31
C GLN A 282 27.25 -17.51 -1.57
N VAL A 283 27.27 -16.21 -1.82
CA VAL A 283 26.39 -15.24 -1.19
C VAL A 283 25.63 -14.44 -2.24
N MET A 284 24.48 -13.90 -1.83
CA MET A 284 23.70 -12.98 -2.64
C MET A 284 23.47 -11.69 -1.87
N PHE A 285 23.68 -10.56 -2.54
CA PHE A 285 23.38 -9.25 -1.99
C PHE A 285 21.87 -9.05 -1.84
N VAL A 286 21.44 -8.50 -0.70
CA VAL A 286 20.02 -8.27 -0.36
C VAL A 286 19.62 -6.79 -0.35
N LYS A 287 20.56 -5.92 -0.72
CA LYS A 287 20.38 -4.47 -0.82
C LYS A 287 21.21 -3.96 -2.00
N ASN A 288 20.76 -2.85 -2.61
CA ASN A 288 21.61 -2.11 -3.54
C ASN A 288 22.68 -1.35 -2.76
N ASP A 289 23.87 -1.22 -3.33
CA ASP A 289 24.94 -0.43 -2.73
C ASP A 289 24.51 1.04 -2.59
N SER A 290 24.54 1.53 -1.35
CA SER A 290 24.18 2.91 -1.01
C SER A 290 25.30 3.90 -1.34
N SER A 291 26.51 3.43 -1.65
CA SER A 291 27.67 4.25 -1.99
C SER A 291 27.55 4.88 -3.39
N ALA A 292 28.41 5.86 -3.67
CA ALA A 292 28.50 6.47 -4.99
C ALA A 292 29.01 5.49 -6.07
N ASP A 293 29.76 4.47 -5.66
CA ASP A 293 30.42 3.51 -6.55
C ASP A 293 29.42 2.50 -7.13
N LYS A 294 28.30 2.27 -6.44
CA LYS A 294 27.23 1.33 -6.84
C LYS A 294 27.78 -0.04 -7.23
N ALA A 295 28.71 -0.56 -6.44
CA ALA A 295 29.50 -1.74 -6.73
C ALA A 295 28.67 -3.03 -6.77
N TYR A 296 27.53 -3.06 -6.07
CA TYR A 296 26.61 -4.20 -6.06
C TYR A 296 25.14 -3.78 -6.10
N TYR A 297 24.29 -4.73 -6.52
CA TYR A 297 22.84 -4.56 -6.59
C TYR A 297 22.11 -5.73 -5.91
N ASN A 298 20.88 -5.52 -5.47
CA ASN A 298 20.06 -6.55 -4.83
C ASN A 298 19.81 -7.73 -5.79
N GLY A 299 20.17 -8.94 -5.36
CA GLY A 299 20.13 -10.16 -6.16
C GLY A 299 21.46 -10.54 -6.80
N MET A 300 22.47 -9.68 -6.76
CA MET A 300 23.81 -9.98 -7.28
C MET A 300 24.44 -11.13 -6.50
N ILE A 301 24.99 -12.11 -7.21
CA ILE A 301 25.64 -13.29 -6.62
C ILE A 301 27.17 -13.08 -6.65
N GLY A 302 27.83 -13.55 -5.60
CA GLY A 302 29.28 -13.60 -5.56
C GLY A 302 29.79 -14.68 -4.62
N THR A 303 31.11 -14.78 -4.55
CA THR A 303 31.80 -15.76 -3.70
C THR A 303 32.72 -15.04 -2.72
N ILE A 304 32.73 -15.46 -1.46
CA ILE A 304 33.63 -14.91 -0.44
C ILE A 304 35.08 -15.26 -0.80
N ALA A 305 35.90 -14.25 -1.11
CA ALA A 305 37.32 -14.41 -1.42
C ALA A 305 38.18 -14.40 -0.16
N GLU A 306 37.99 -13.40 0.69
CA GLU A 306 38.73 -13.19 1.92
C GLU A 306 37.74 -12.87 3.04
N ILE A 307 37.97 -13.40 4.23
CA ILE A 307 37.09 -13.25 5.39
C ILE A 307 37.87 -13.31 6.70
N ASP A 308 37.54 -12.41 7.60
CA ASP A 308 38.13 -12.29 8.93
C ASP A 308 37.06 -11.82 9.95
N THR A 309 37.47 -11.48 11.18
CA THR A 309 36.54 -11.01 12.22
C THR A 309 35.99 -9.61 11.97
N GLU A 310 36.62 -8.82 11.10
CA GLU A 310 36.24 -7.43 10.81
C GLU A 310 35.35 -7.32 9.56
N GLY A 311 35.42 -8.28 8.63
CA GLY A 311 34.55 -8.34 7.46
C GLY A 311 35.06 -9.29 6.38
N PHE A 312 34.61 -9.06 5.15
CA PHE A 312 34.94 -9.92 4.01
C PHE A 312 34.89 -9.20 2.66
N THR A 313 35.54 -9.81 1.68
CA THR A 313 35.53 -9.40 0.28
C THR A 313 34.76 -10.42 -0.54
N VAL A 314 33.84 -9.96 -1.39
CA VAL A 314 33.06 -10.79 -2.31
C VAL A 314 33.62 -10.58 -3.72
N THR A 315 34.03 -11.66 -4.38
CA THR A 315 34.26 -11.64 -5.82
C THR A 315 32.92 -11.71 -6.52
N ALA A 316 32.57 -10.63 -7.21
CA ALA A 316 31.40 -10.53 -8.06
C ALA A 316 31.44 -11.60 -9.15
N LYS A 317 30.35 -12.33 -9.31
CA LYS A 317 30.30 -13.37 -10.33
C LYS A 317 30.28 -12.81 -11.75
N ASP A 318 29.51 -11.76 -11.96
CA ASP A 318 29.25 -11.20 -13.30
C ASP A 318 30.47 -10.43 -13.83
N THR A 319 31.17 -9.71 -12.95
CA THR A 319 32.28 -8.80 -13.31
C THR A 319 33.65 -9.35 -12.94
N GLY A 320 33.72 -10.33 -12.04
CA GLY A 320 34.98 -10.82 -11.47
C GLY A 320 35.65 -9.83 -10.50
N GLU A 321 35.01 -8.69 -10.21
CA GLU A 321 35.56 -7.66 -9.35
C GLU A 321 35.49 -8.05 -7.87
N ASN A 322 36.51 -7.67 -7.12
CA ASN A 322 36.56 -7.87 -5.68
C ASN A 322 35.94 -6.68 -4.96
N ILE A 323 34.84 -6.92 -4.26
CA ILE A 323 34.05 -5.93 -3.54
C ILE A 323 34.28 -6.12 -2.05
N ARG A 324 34.92 -5.16 -1.37
CA ARG A 324 34.98 -5.15 0.09
C ARG A 324 33.60 -4.75 0.63
N VAL A 325 32.91 -5.69 1.27
CA VAL A 325 31.54 -5.45 1.73
C VAL A 325 31.56 -4.73 3.06
N GLN A 326 30.76 -3.68 3.17
CA GLN A 326 30.58 -2.93 4.42
C GLN A 326 29.19 -3.21 4.99
N PRO A 327 29.01 -3.10 6.33
CA PRO A 327 27.69 -3.14 6.93
C PRO A 327 26.79 -2.04 6.35
N GLU A 328 25.56 -2.42 6.05
CA GLU A 328 24.52 -1.52 5.54
C GLU A 328 23.41 -1.40 6.58
N GLN A 329 22.75 -0.25 6.61
CA GLN A 329 21.62 0.01 7.51
C GLN A 329 20.29 -0.10 6.76
N TRP A 330 19.31 -0.78 7.34
CA TRP A 330 17.91 -0.76 6.91
C TRP A 330 17.07 -0.04 7.97
N ASP A 331 16.22 0.85 7.49
CA ASP A 331 15.37 1.65 8.33
C ASP A 331 13.98 1.02 8.41
N ASN A 332 13.51 0.73 9.63
CA ASN A 332 12.10 0.48 9.87
C ASN A 332 11.39 1.83 9.96
N THR A 333 10.88 2.30 8.82
CA THR A 333 10.19 3.58 8.75
C THR A 333 8.71 3.45 9.12
N ARG A 334 8.20 4.49 9.76
CA ARG A 334 6.77 4.73 9.91
C ARG A 334 6.40 5.99 9.16
N TYR A 335 5.17 6.03 8.66
CA TYR A 335 4.59 7.28 8.22
C TYR A 335 4.17 8.13 9.42
N VAL A 336 4.67 9.36 9.45
CA VAL A 336 4.26 10.44 10.34
C VAL A 336 3.76 11.63 9.53
N LEU A 337 3.06 12.54 10.19
CA LEU A 337 2.78 13.85 9.62
C LEU A 337 3.94 14.78 9.97
N ASN A 338 4.56 15.37 8.95
CA ASN A 338 5.57 16.41 9.16
C ASN A 338 4.90 17.63 9.80
N GLU A 339 5.33 18.06 10.99
CA GLU A 339 4.66 19.15 11.72
C GLU A 339 4.71 20.50 10.98
N LYS A 340 5.70 20.71 10.10
CA LYS A 340 5.87 21.95 9.32
C LYS A 340 5.23 21.91 7.95
N THR A 341 5.29 20.78 7.24
CA THR A 341 4.71 20.68 5.88
C THR A 341 3.30 20.11 5.90
N ASN A 342 2.98 19.35 6.95
CA ASN A 342 1.76 18.59 7.13
C ASN A 342 1.53 17.51 6.07
N GLU A 343 2.57 17.22 5.30
CA GLU A 343 2.63 16.10 4.38
C GLU A 343 2.95 14.82 5.15
N ILE A 344 2.56 13.69 4.56
CA ILE A 344 2.97 12.38 5.09
C ILE A 344 4.46 12.24 4.78
N SER A 345 5.28 12.12 5.81
CA SER A 345 6.71 11.87 5.72
C SER A 345 7.06 10.58 6.44
N GLU A 346 8.21 10.01 6.10
CA GLU A 346 8.72 8.80 6.75
C GLU A 346 9.67 9.20 7.89
N GLU A 347 9.52 8.54 9.04
CA GLU A 347 10.41 8.66 10.21
C GLU A 347 10.90 7.28 10.61
N VAL A 348 12.18 7.15 10.94
CA VAL A 348 12.81 5.88 11.34
C VAL A 348 12.45 5.56 12.80
N GLU A 349 11.72 4.47 13.07
CA GLU A 349 11.45 3.98 14.45
C GLU A 349 12.57 3.07 14.98
N GLY A 350 13.34 2.47 14.08
CA GLY A 350 14.44 1.59 14.41
C GLY A 350 15.28 1.27 13.20
N THR A 351 16.51 0.83 13.44
CA THR A 351 17.49 0.50 12.43
C THR A 351 17.98 -0.93 12.64
N PHE A 352 18.21 -1.62 11.53
CA PHE A 352 18.88 -2.91 11.51
C PHE A 352 20.16 -2.71 10.70
N THR A 353 21.32 -2.98 11.27
CA THR A 353 22.62 -2.80 10.60
C THR A 353 23.35 -4.14 10.54
N GLN A 354 23.68 -4.58 9.33
CA GLN A 354 24.33 -5.87 9.07
C GLN A 354 24.99 -5.85 7.69
N PHE A 355 25.90 -6.78 7.41
CA PHE A 355 26.38 -6.99 6.05
C PHE A 355 25.22 -7.35 5.11
N PRO A 356 25.09 -6.71 3.92
CA PRO A 356 23.97 -6.86 2.99
C PRO A 356 24.03 -8.14 2.17
N VAL A 357 24.35 -9.28 2.79
CA VAL A 357 24.44 -10.57 2.12
C VAL A 357 23.72 -11.67 2.89
N LYS A 358 23.40 -12.75 2.20
CA LYS A 358 22.97 -14.04 2.76
C LYS A 358 23.57 -15.19 1.95
N THR A 359 23.71 -16.37 2.55
CA THR A 359 24.08 -17.59 1.81
C THR A 359 23.06 -17.88 0.71
N ALA A 360 23.53 -18.21 -0.49
CA ALA A 360 22.68 -18.21 -1.67
C ALA A 360 23.01 -19.33 -2.68
N TRP A 361 23.34 -20.53 -2.21
CA TRP A 361 23.30 -21.72 -3.06
C TRP A 361 21.86 -22.07 -3.43
N ALA A 362 20.92 -21.83 -2.51
CA ALA A 362 19.50 -21.99 -2.71
C ALA A 362 18.70 -20.85 -2.09
N ILE A 363 17.63 -20.45 -2.78
CA ILE A 363 16.59 -19.53 -2.28
C ILE A 363 15.22 -20.07 -2.64
N THR A 364 14.19 -19.62 -1.93
CA THR A 364 12.83 -19.97 -2.31
C THR A 364 12.33 -19.15 -3.49
N VAL A 365 11.41 -19.72 -4.26
CA VAL A 365 10.70 -19.01 -5.33
C VAL A 365 10.03 -17.73 -4.83
N HIS A 366 9.51 -17.73 -3.60
CA HIS A 366 8.94 -16.53 -2.97
C HIS A 366 9.98 -15.42 -2.77
N LYS A 367 11.18 -15.78 -2.27
CA LYS A 367 12.27 -14.82 -2.04
C LYS A 367 13.01 -14.43 -3.32
N SER A 368 12.76 -15.10 -4.43
CA SER A 368 13.33 -14.74 -5.74
C SER A 368 12.46 -13.78 -6.55
N GLN A 369 11.26 -13.46 -6.07
CA GLN A 369 10.37 -12.53 -6.77
C GLN A 369 11.03 -11.15 -6.96
N GLY A 370 10.89 -10.62 -8.17
CA GLY A 370 11.55 -9.37 -8.57
C GLY A 370 13.01 -9.53 -9.02
N LEU A 371 13.68 -10.63 -8.65
CA LEU A 371 15.07 -10.92 -9.03
C LEU A 371 15.16 -11.56 -10.42
N THR A 372 16.31 -11.42 -11.07
CA THR A 372 16.61 -12.02 -12.38
C THR A 372 17.97 -12.69 -12.31
N PHE A 373 18.08 -13.92 -12.84
CA PHE A 373 19.32 -14.70 -12.86
C PHE A 373 19.68 -15.11 -14.29
N ASP A 374 20.98 -15.16 -14.56
CA ASP A 374 21.51 -15.71 -15.82
C ASP A 374 21.47 -17.24 -15.80
N HIS A 375 21.83 -17.86 -14.67
CA HIS A 375 21.85 -19.30 -14.48
C HIS A 375 21.11 -19.72 -13.20
N ALA A 376 20.09 -20.58 -13.34
CA ALA A 376 19.36 -21.10 -12.19
C ALA A 376 18.95 -22.56 -12.35
N ILE A 377 19.00 -23.29 -11.22
CA ILE A 377 18.46 -24.65 -11.09
C ILE A 377 17.05 -24.53 -10.51
N ILE A 378 16.04 -24.93 -11.26
CA ILE A 378 14.64 -24.82 -10.87
C ILE A 378 14.18 -26.15 -10.26
N ASP A 379 13.82 -26.13 -8.98
CA ASP A 379 13.28 -27.26 -8.24
C ASP A 379 11.83 -27.01 -7.84
N VAL A 380 10.92 -27.13 -8.82
CA VAL A 380 9.48 -26.87 -8.69
C VAL A 380 8.60 -28.10 -8.90
N GLN A 381 9.19 -29.30 -8.89
CA GLN A 381 8.41 -30.56 -8.94
C GLN A 381 7.41 -30.68 -7.78
N ARG A 382 7.69 -30.01 -6.65
CA ARG A 382 6.81 -29.91 -5.47
C ARG A 382 6.10 -28.56 -5.40
N ALA A 383 5.83 -27.93 -6.54
CA ALA A 383 5.01 -26.74 -6.58
C ALA A 383 3.64 -27.09 -5.95
N PHE A 384 3.18 -26.24 -5.04
CA PHE A 384 1.98 -26.50 -4.24
C PHE A 384 0.98 -25.36 -4.31
N THR A 385 1.33 -24.27 -4.99
CA THR A 385 0.47 -23.09 -5.12
C THR A 385 0.51 -22.53 -6.54
N HIS A 386 -0.56 -21.85 -6.94
CA HIS A 386 -0.71 -21.22 -8.24
C HIS A 386 0.43 -20.21 -8.50
N GLY A 387 0.86 -20.14 -9.76
CA GLY A 387 1.91 -19.24 -10.23
C GLY A 387 3.33 -19.52 -9.73
N GLN A 388 3.55 -20.44 -8.78
CA GLN A 388 4.89 -20.74 -8.25
C GLN A 388 5.85 -21.23 -9.34
N THR A 389 5.40 -22.14 -10.20
CA THR A 389 6.19 -22.62 -11.35
C THR A 389 6.48 -21.48 -12.31
N TYR A 390 5.50 -20.67 -12.68
CA TYR A 390 5.69 -19.50 -13.55
C TYR A 390 6.72 -18.52 -12.98
N VAL A 391 6.62 -18.19 -11.69
CA VAL A 391 7.51 -17.25 -11.01
C VAL A 391 8.94 -17.79 -11.03
N ALA A 392 9.14 -19.08 -10.74
CA ALA A 392 10.45 -19.71 -10.79
C ALA A 392 11.07 -19.66 -12.19
N LEU A 393 10.32 -20.10 -13.21
CA LEU A 393 10.78 -20.12 -14.61
C LEU A 393 11.11 -18.70 -15.10
N SER A 394 10.28 -17.71 -14.75
CA SER A 394 10.46 -16.30 -15.14
C SER A 394 11.65 -15.59 -14.48
N ARG A 395 12.34 -16.23 -13.53
CA ARG A 395 13.56 -15.66 -12.94
C ARG A 395 14.77 -15.77 -13.88
N CYS A 396 14.78 -16.75 -14.79
CA CYS A 396 15.85 -16.88 -15.77
C CYS A 396 15.68 -15.87 -16.91
N ARG A 397 16.79 -15.35 -17.44
CA ARG A 397 16.75 -14.47 -18.64
C ARG A 397 16.43 -15.25 -19.92
N THR A 398 16.92 -16.47 -20.04
CA THR A 398 16.78 -17.33 -21.23
C THR A 398 16.40 -18.75 -20.84
N LEU A 399 15.87 -19.52 -21.81
CA LEU A 399 15.55 -20.94 -21.61
C LEU A 399 16.82 -21.77 -21.37
N GLU A 400 17.93 -21.40 -22.02
CA GLU A 400 19.23 -22.06 -21.93
C GLU A 400 19.95 -21.79 -20.61
N GLY A 401 19.67 -20.66 -19.96
CA GLY A 401 20.19 -20.34 -18.63
C GLY A 401 19.60 -21.24 -17.53
N MET A 402 18.48 -21.90 -17.81
CA MET A 402 17.76 -22.72 -16.86
C MET A 402 18.20 -24.19 -16.91
N VAL A 403 18.22 -24.84 -15.75
CA VAL A 403 18.27 -26.29 -15.59
C VAL A 403 17.15 -26.73 -14.66
N LEU A 404 16.41 -27.78 -15.00
CA LEU A 404 15.41 -28.36 -14.11
C LEU A 404 16.05 -29.44 -13.24
N SER A 405 15.72 -29.47 -11.93
CA SER A 405 16.19 -30.52 -11.01
C SER A 405 15.55 -31.89 -11.29
N ALA A 406 14.36 -31.88 -11.88
CA ALA A 406 13.54 -33.03 -12.23
C ALA A 406 12.65 -32.66 -13.43
N PRO A 407 12.14 -33.63 -14.22
CA PRO A 407 11.15 -33.35 -15.24
C PRO A 407 9.93 -32.66 -14.62
N LEU A 408 9.46 -31.59 -15.26
CA LEU A 408 8.27 -30.85 -14.87
C LEU A 408 7.02 -31.64 -15.29
N PRO A 409 6.22 -32.15 -14.34
CA PRO A 409 4.93 -32.75 -14.66
C PRO A 409 3.90 -31.66 -14.95
N GLN A 410 2.83 -32.00 -15.70
CA GLN A 410 1.70 -31.08 -15.91
C GLN A 410 1.09 -30.61 -14.57
N THR A 411 1.07 -31.48 -13.55
CA THR A 411 0.54 -31.17 -12.21
C THR A 411 1.31 -30.07 -11.47
N ALA A 412 2.55 -29.78 -11.86
CA ALA A 412 3.31 -28.67 -11.29
C ALA A 412 2.89 -27.30 -11.87
N ILE A 413 2.14 -27.29 -12.98
CA ILE A 413 1.49 -26.09 -13.51
C ILE A 413 0.09 -26.05 -12.91
N ILE A 414 0.00 -25.47 -11.72
CA ILE A 414 -1.23 -25.46 -10.93
C ILE A 414 -2.20 -24.42 -11.50
N ARG A 415 -3.35 -24.90 -11.96
CA ARG A 415 -4.50 -24.08 -12.31
C ARG A 415 -5.27 -23.72 -11.06
N ASP A 416 -5.61 -22.44 -10.93
CA ASP A 416 -6.59 -22.00 -9.94
C ASP A 416 -7.81 -21.44 -10.67
N GLU A 417 -8.94 -22.12 -10.55
CA GLU A 417 -10.18 -21.76 -11.25
C GLU A 417 -10.69 -20.39 -10.82
N ALA A 418 -10.47 -19.98 -9.57
CA ALA A 418 -10.90 -18.68 -9.08
C ALA A 418 -10.17 -17.54 -9.78
N VAL A 419 -8.88 -17.74 -10.10
CA VAL A 419 -8.09 -16.76 -10.84
C VAL A 419 -8.57 -16.64 -12.29
N ASP A 420 -8.88 -17.78 -12.93
CA ASP A 420 -9.38 -17.82 -14.30
C ASP A 420 -10.77 -17.16 -14.42
N GLU A 421 -11.68 -17.47 -13.50
CA GLU A 421 -13.01 -16.84 -13.43
C GLU A 421 -12.87 -15.33 -13.26
N TYR A 422 -12.04 -14.90 -12.30
CA TYR A 422 -11.80 -13.48 -12.04
C TYR A 422 -11.21 -12.76 -13.27
N ALA A 423 -10.23 -13.37 -13.93
CA ALA A 423 -9.60 -12.81 -15.13
C ALA A 423 -10.60 -12.69 -16.29
N THR A 424 -11.54 -13.62 -16.42
CA THR A 424 -12.60 -13.56 -17.44
C THR A 424 -13.54 -12.38 -17.20
N HIS A 425 -13.93 -12.15 -15.94
CA HIS A 425 -14.77 -11.02 -15.55
C HIS A 425 -14.03 -9.67 -15.54
N ALA A 426 -12.70 -9.66 -15.69
CA ALA A 426 -11.92 -8.42 -15.63
C ALA A 426 -12.24 -7.45 -16.78
N ILE A 427 -12.63 -7.97 -17.95
CA ILE A 427 -13.03 -7.17 -19.12
C ILE A 427 -14.28 -6.34 -18.78
N GLU A 428 -15.23 -6.91 -18.05
CA GLU A 428 -16.47 -6.23 -17.63
C GLU A 428 -16.19 -5.09 -16.64
N HIS A 429 -15.05 -5.14 -15.96
CA HIS A 429 -14.61 -4.13 -14.99
C HIS A 429 -13.65 -3.09 -15.59
N THR A 430 -13.30 -3.20 -16.89
CA THR A 430 -12.51 -2.17 -17.57
C THR A 430 -13.45 -1.03 -17.97
N PRO A 431 -13.32 0.17 -17.38
CA PRO A 431 -14.28 1.23 -17.63
C PRO A 431 -14.12 1.80 -19.03
N SER A 432 -15.23 2.09 -19.70
CA SER A 432 -15.23 2.82 -20.97
C SER A 432 -14.97 4.32 -20.75
N GLU A 433 -14.57 5.04 -21.80
CA GLU A 433 -14.32 6.49 -21.74
C GLU A 433 -15.53 7.26 -21.17
N GLY A 434 -16.75 6.95 -21.63
CA GLY A 434 -17.97 7.56 -21.10
C GLY A 434 -18.27 7.21 -19.64
N GLN A 435 -17.88 6.02 -19.17
CA GLN A 435 -17.99 5.67 -17.75
C GLN A 435 -17.00 6.46 -16.90
N ILE A 436 -15.80 6.71 -17.40
CA ILE A 436 -14.78 7.51 -16.69
C ILE A 436 -15.23 8.95 -16.56
N GLU A 437 -15.75 9.56 -17.62
CA GLU A 437 -16.31 10.91 -17.54
C GLU A 437 -17.39 11.02 -16.46
N GLN A 438 -18.26 10.01 -16.36
CA GLN A 438 -19.28 9.97 -15.32
C GLN A 438 -18.68 9.84 -13.92
N LEU A 439 -17.70 8.94 -13.74
CA LEU A 439 -17.00 8.78 -12.46
C LEU A 439 -16.25 10.04 -12.04
N GLN A 440 -15.68 10.77 -12.99
CA GLN A 440 -15.03 12.07 -12.76
C GLN A 440 -16.04 13.13 -12.30
N ARG A 441 -17.20 13.22 -12.99
CA ARG A 441 -18.29 14.11 -12.61
C ARG A 441 -18.82 13.80 -11.20
N ASP A 442 -19.06 12.52 -10.92
CA ASP A 442 -19.54 12.06 -9.61
C ASP A 442 -18.51 12.37 -8.51
N TYR A 443 -17.22 12.15 -8.78
CA TYR A 443 -16.16 12.51 -7.83
C TYR A 443 -16.09 14.01 -7.58
N TYR A 444 -16.07 14.82 -8.64
CA TYR A 444 -16.10 16.28 -8.52
C TYR A 444 -17.27 16.75 -7.67
N LEU A 445 -18.49 16.25 -7.95
CA LEU A 445 -19.68 16.55 -7.16
C LEU A 445 -19.57 16.10 -5.72
N SER A 446 -18.96 14.94 -5.45
CA SER A 446 -18.76 14.44 -4.09
C SER A 446 -17.84 15.36 -3.28
N VAL A 447 -16.75 15.85 -3.88
CA VAL A 447 -15.78 16.75 -3.22
C VAL A 447 -16.39 18.13 -2.98
N VAL A 448 -17.14 18.68 -3.95
CA VAL A 448 -17.89 19.92 -3.77
C VAL A 448 -18.97 19.74 -2.69
N SER A 449 -19.67 18.62 -2.69
CA SER A 449 -20.69 18.31 -1.67
C SER A 449 -20.08 18.23 -0.27
N GLU A 450 -18.90 17.64 -0.13
CA GLU A 450 -18.17 17.57 1.14
C GLU A 450 -17.83 18.97 1.67
N LEU A 451 -17.39 19.90 0.81
CA LEU A 451 -17.10 21.28 1.20
C LEU A 451 -18.32 21.96 1.85
N PHE A 452 -19.51 21.73 1.34
CA PHE A 452 -20.76 22.33 1.85
C PHE A 452 -21.54 21.42 2.81
N ASP A 453 -20.99 20.28 3.24
CA ASP A 453 -21.63 19.42 4.24
C ASP A 453 -21.36 19.89 5.68
N PHE A 454 -22.39 20.35 6.37
CA PHE A 454 -22.29 20.85 7.75
C PHE A 454 -22.76 19.84 8.82
N ARG A 455 -23.09 18.60 8.45
CA ARG A 455 -23.46 17.55 9.42
C ARG A 455 -22.34 17.26 10.44
N PRO A 456 -21.05 17.11 10.05
CA PRO A 456 -19.97 16.90 11.02
C PRO A 456 -19.82 18.04 12.01
N LEU A 457 -20.06 19.28 11.56
CA LEU A 457 -20.07 20.47 12.42
C LEU A 457 -21.22 20.39 13.42
N MET A 458 -22.44 20.09 12.97
CA MET A 458 -23.61 19.95 13.84
C MET A 458 -23.40 18.83 14.88
N ASP A 459 -22.86 17.69 14.49
CA ASP A 459 -22.60 16.57 15.42
C ASP A 459 -21.54 16.91 16.47
N ALA A 460 -20.49 17.64 16.09
CA ALA A 460 -19.49 18.13 17.04
C ALA A 460 -20.09 19.19 17.97
N PHE A 461 -20.93 20.08 17.42
CA PHE A 461 -21.58 21.15 18.16
C PHE A 461 -22.57 20.61 19.21
N ASN A 462 -23.41 19.65 18.81
CA ASN A 462 -24.37 18.99 19.71
C ASN A 462 -23.66 18.21 20.83
N ARG A 463 -22.56 17.51 20.53
CA ARG A 463 -21.77 16.84 21.58
C ARG A 463 -21.24 17.79 22.66
N VAL A 464 -20.83 19.00 22.27
CA VAL A 464 -20.43 20.04 23.23
C VAL A 464 -21.65 20.56 23.98
N LEU A 465 -22.75 20.85 23.28
CA LEU A 465 -23.99 21.33 23.90
C LEU A 465 -24.55 20.34 24.92
N ASP A 466 -24.59 19.05 24.62
CA ASP A 466 -25.06 18.00 25.52
C ASP A 466 -24.20 17.93 26.80
N LEU A 467 -22.88 18.06 26.65
CA LEU A 467 -21.95 18.12 27.77
C LEU A 467 -22.15 19.38 28.62
N LEU A 468 -22.40 20.54 27.97
CA LEU A 468 -22.69 21.79 28.65
C LEU A 468 -24.04 21.75 29.38
N ASP A 469 -25.12 21.28 28.75
CA ASP A 469 -26.45 21.19 29.35
C ASP A 469 -26.49 20.16 30.49
N GLY A 470 -25.75 19.05 30.35
CA GLY A 470 -25.69 17.99 31.37
C GLY A 470 -24.88 18.36 32.62
N HIS A 471 -23.80 19.14 32.49
CA HIS A 471 -22.87 19.37 33.61
C HIS A 471 -22.66 20.84 34.01
N PHE A 472 -23.02 21.79 33.16
CA PHE A 472 -22.73 23.21 33.35
C PHE A 472 -23.97 24.11 33.41
N ARG A 473 -25.17 23.52 33.46
CA ARG A 473 -26.45 24.25 33.46
C ARG A 473 -26.61 25.30 34.55
N ARG A 474 -26.11 25.01 35.76
CA ARG A 474 -26.16 25.96 36.89
C ARG A 474 -25.10 27.05 36.78
N SER A 475 -23.91 26.70 36.31
CA SER A 475 -22.74 27.59 36.31
C SER A 475 -22.65 28.49 35.08
N PHE A 476 -23.16 28.04 33.92
CA PHE A 476 -23.07 28.75 32.64
C PHE A 476 -24.40 28.77 31.85
N PRO A 477 -25.53 29.19 32.45
CA PRO A 477 -26.84 29.15 31.78
C PRO A 477 -26.93 30.04 30.54
N LYS A 478 -26.27 31.22 30.55
CA LYS A 478 -26.23 32.14 29.40
C LYS A 478 -25.52 31.53 28.19
N LEU A 479 -24.38 30.90 28.43
CA LEU A 479 -23.60 30.22 27.39
C LEU A 479 -24.42 29.08 26.74
N ILE A 480 -25.12 28.29 27.54
CA ILE A 480 -25.97 27.19 27.02
C ILE A 480 -27.13 27.76 26.18
N ALA A 481 -27.75 28.85 26.62
CA ALA A 481 -28.79 29.52 25.84
C ALA A 481 -28.23 30.03 24.50
N GLU A 482 -27.00 30.57 24.49
CA GLU A 482 -26.32 30.95 23.26
C GLU A 482 -26.10 29.76 22.32
N TYR A 483 -25.56 28.63 22.83
CA TYR A 483 -25.39 27.42 22.03
C TYR A 483 -26.72 26.93 21.45
N LYS A 484 -27.79 26.85 22.24
CA LYS A 484 -29.13 26.44 21.77
C LYS A 484 -29.65 27.35 20.66
N ALA A 485 -29.43 28.67 20.77
CA ALA A 485 -29.81 29.60 19.71
C ALA A 485 -29.02 29.34 18.41
N ARG A 486 -27.70 29.07 18.51
CA ARG A 486 -26.85 28.78 17.34
C ARG A 486 -27.13 27.41 16.72
N THR A 487 -27.65 26.44 17.46
CA THR A 487 -28.16 25.19 16.88
C THR A 487 -29.24 25.47 15.83
N GLY A 488 -30.14 26.44 16.10
CA GLY A 488 -31.13 26.90 15.13
C GLY A 488 -30.47 27.46 13.87
N THR A 489 -29.52 28.39 14.03
CA THR A 489 -28.77 29.00 12.93
C THR A 489 -28.00 27.96 12.09
N ILE A 490 -27.31 27.01 12.71
CA ILE A 490 -26.58 25.95 11.99
C ILE A 490 -27.56 25.10 11.17
N LYS A 491 -28.73 24.79 11.73
CA LYS A 491 -29.74 24.02 10.99
C LYS A 491 -30.30 24.82 9.80
N THR A 492 -30.83 26.01 10.05
CA THR A 492 -31.61 26.74 9.04
C THR A 492 -30.74 27.52 8.05
N GLU A 493 -29.62 28.09 8.47
CA GLU A 493 -28.78 28.96 7.64
C GLU A 493 -27.56 28.25 7.05
N LEU A 494 -27.13 27.12 7.63
CA LEU A 494 -26.06 26.30 7.05
C LEU A 494 -26.63 25.04 6.38
N MET A 495 -27.28 24.14 7.13
CA MET A 495 -27.69 22.83 6.60
C MET A 495 -28.80 22.95 5.55
N ASP A 496 -29.93 23.58 5.86
CA ASP A 496 -31.07 23.69 4.94
C ASP A 496 -30.69 24.49 3.67
N VAL A 497 -29.85 25.52 3.81
CA VAL A 497 -29.33 26.30 2.68
C VAL A 497 -28.36 25.47 1.85
N ALA A 498 -27.50 24.66 2.47
CA ALA A 498 -26.56 23.78 1.76
C ALA A 498 -27.28 22.70 0.95
N GLU A 499 -28.39 22.14 1.44
CA GLU A 499 -29.20 21.17 0.70
C GLU A 499 -29.81 21.80 -0.57
N ARG A 500 -30.37 23.01 -0.46
CA ARG A 500 -30.90 23.74 -1.62
C ARG A 500 -29.79 24.16 -2.58
N PHE A 501 -28.65 24.58 -2.05
CA PHE A 501 -27.47 24.96 -2.84
C PHE A 501 -26.91 23.76 -3.61
N LYS A 502 -26.95 22.56 -3.01
CA LYS A 502 -26.54 21.30 -3.65
C LYS A 502 -27.29 21.02 -4.93
N LEU A 503 -28.61 21.20 -4.93
CA LEU A 503 -29.42 21.00 -6.13
C LEU A 503 -28.96 21.91 -7.28
N GLN A 504 -28.57 23.15 -6.97
CA GLN A 504 -28.20 24.13 -7.99
C GLN A 504 -26.86 23.82 -8.65
N TYR A 505 -25.78 23.60 -7.88
CA TYR A 505 -24.49 23.29 -8.50
C TYR A 505 -24.51 21.90 -9.15
N SER A 506 -25.29 20.95 -8.62
CA SER A 506 -25.44 19.63 -9.24
C SER A 506 -26.08 19.74 -10.63
N GLN A 507 -27.13 20.56 -10.77
CA GLN A 507 -27.75 20.80 -12.08
C GLN A 507 -26.78 21.44 -13.08
N ILE A 508 -25.97 22.42 -12.64
CA ILE A 508 -24.98 23.07 -13.52
C ILE A 508 -23.91 22.07 -13.99
N VAL A 509 -23.40 21.22 -13.08
CA VAL A 509 -22.40 20.19 -13.43
C VAL A 509 -22.99 19.15 -14.38
N ILE A 510 -24.22 18.69 -14.15
CA ILE A 510 -24.89 17.71 -15.01
C ILE A 510 -25.16 18.29 -16.41
N ALA A 511 -25.51 19.57 -16.50
CA ALA A 511 -25.85 20.23 -17.76
C ALA A 511 -24.63 20.68 -18.58
N SER A 512 -23.42 20.68 -18.00
CA SER A 512 -22.21 21.20 -18.64
C SER A 512 -21.21 20.10 -18.95
N ALA A 513 -20.85 19.95 -20.23
CA ALA A 513 -19.81 19.00 -20.64
C ALA A 513 -18.44 19.36 -20.01
N ASP A 514 -18.04 20.63 -20.08
CA ASP A 514 -16.85 21.16 -19.41
C ASP A 514 -17.21 21.88 -18.09
N TYR A 515 -17.67 21.08 -17.13
CA TYR A 515 -18.03 21.58 -15.80
C TYR A 515 -16.83 22.12 -15.01
N GLN A 516 -15.59 21.70 -15.31
CA GLN A 516 -14.41 22.09 -14.53
C GLN A 516 -14.03 23.56 -14.77
N THR A 517 -14.16 24.04 -16.02
CA THR A 517 -13.84 25.43 -16.39
C THR A 517 -15.07 26.34 -16.45
N ASN A 518 -16.27 25.80 -16.17
CA ASN A 518 -17.53 26.53 -16.27
C ASN A 518 -17.56 27.79 -15.38
N ALA A 519 -17.57 28.97 -16.00
CA ALA A 519 -17.51 30.26 -15.29
C ALA A 519 -18.72 30.49 -14.36
N LEU A 520 -19.92 30.08 -14.78
CA LEU A 520 -21.14 30.19 -13.96
C LEU A 520 -21.04 29.33 -12.69
N LEU A 521 -20.53 28.11 -12.82
CA LEU A 521 -20.28 27.22 -11.68
C LEU A 521 -19.26 27.83 -10.73
N GLN A 522 -18.13 28.32 -11.26
CA GLN A 522 -17.09 28.95 -10.44
C GLN A 522 -17.61 30.15 -9.65
N GLU A 523 -18.37 31.04 -10.31
CA GLU A 523 -18.99 32.18 -9.63
C GLU A 523 -19.97 31.72 -8.55
N ARG A 524 -20.77 30.70 -8.83
CA ARG A 524 -21.74 30.14 -7.87
C ARG A 524 -21.04 29.55 -6.65
N LEU A 525 -19.98 28.77 -6.86
CA LEU A 525 -19.17 28.17 -5.78
C LEU A 525 -18.48 29.24 -4.94
N LYS A 526 -17.90 30.28 -5.55
CA LYS A 526 -17.31 31.43 -4.83
C LYS A 526 -18.34 32.15 -3.96
N LYS A 527 -19.51 32.46 -4.51
CA LYS A 527 -20.60 33.12 -3.77
C LYS A 527 -21.13 32.25 -2.63
N GLY A 528 -21.29 30.95 -2.87
CA GLY A 528 -21.67 29.98 -1.83
C GLY A 528 -20.62 29.94 -0.71
N ALA A 529 -19.35 29.82 -1.07
CA ALA A 529 -18.24 29.80 -0.11
C ALA A 529 -18.18 31.07 0.75
N ASP A 530 -18.35 32.26 0.15
CA ASP A 530 -18.42 33.52 0.90
C ASP A 530 -19.64 33.59 1.84
N TYR A 531 -20.82 33.15 1.40
CA TYR A 531 -22.01 33.08 2.24
C TYR A 531 -21.77 32.19 3.47
N PHE A 532 -21.35 30.94 3.25
CA PHE A 532 -21.16 29.98 4.34
C PHE A 532 -19.98 30.35 5.25
N ALA A 533 -18.91 30.93 4.71
CA ALA A 533 -17.79 31.41 5.52
C ALA A 533 -18.25 32.48 6.52
N ARG A 534 -19.07 33.45 6.09
CA ARG A 534 -19.65 34.47 6.98
C ARG A 534 -20.52 33.86 8.08
N LYS A 535 -21.38 32.90 7.72
CA LYS A 535 -22.26 32.23 8.68
C LYS A 535 -21.50 31.35 9.68
N ILE A 536 -20.38 30.76 9.27
CA ILE A 536 -19.51 30.03 10.20
C ILE A 536 -18.78 30.96 11.17
N THR A 537 -18.47 32.20 10.80
CA THR A 537 -17.83 33.16 11.70
C THR A 537 -18.64 33.35 13.00
N ASP A 538 -19.97 33.40 12.91
CA ASP A 538 -20.84 33.52 14.10
C ASP A 538 -20.70 32.33 15.06
N VAL A 539 -20.54 31.12 14.51
CA VAL A 539 -20.28 29.89 15.28
C VAL A 539 -18.87 29.90 15.86
N GLU A 540 -17.90 30.34 15.07
CA GLU A 540 -16.50 30.45 15.48
C GLU A 540 -16.30 31.42 16.64
N GLU A 541 -16.97 32.57 16.62
CA GLU A 541 -16.94 33.52 17.73
C GLU A 541 -17.45 32.91 19.03
N LEU A 542 -18.56 32.18 18.98
CA LEU A 542 -19.09 31.47 20.15
C LEU A 542 -18.07 30.44 20.66
N VAL A 543 -17.48 29.65 19.76
CA VAL A 543 -16.45 28.66 20.13
C VAL A 543 -15.21 29.34 20.72
N LYS A 544 -14.77 30.48 20.19
CA LYS A 544 -13.63 31.25 20.74
C LYS A 544 -13.91 31.79 22.14
N LYS A 545 -15.14 32.26 22.40
CA LYS A 545 -15.56 32.81 23.70
C LYS A 545 -15.85 31.72 24.74
N THR A 546 -16.02 30.47 24.31
CA THR A 546 -16.37 29.36 25.19
C THR A 546 -15.20 28.95 26.07
N SER A 547 -15.36 29.16 27.38
CA SER A 547 -14.41 28.74 28.41
C SER A 547 -15.18 28.30 29.65
N VAL A 548 -15.06 27.02 30.01
CA VAL A 548 -15.74 26.44 31.18
C VAL A 548 -14.72 25.83 32.14
N LYS A 549 -14.93 26.03 33.44
CA LYS A 549 -14.10 25.47 34.51
C LYS A 549 -14.91 24.47 35.32
N THR A 550 -14.31 23.33 35.64
CA THR A 550 -14.90 22.30 36.50
C THR A 550 -13.83 21.62 37.34
N GLU A 551 -14.17 21.29 38.59
CA GLU A 551 -13.32 20.51 39.50
C GLU A 551 -13.52 19.00 39.29
N ASN A 552 -14.58 18.59 38.59
CA ASN A 552 -14.82 17.19 38.27
C ASN A 552 -13.85 16.70 37.20
N LYS A 553 -12.95 15.79 37.58
CA LYS A 553 -11.89 15.25 36.70
C LYS A 553 -12.44 14.55 35.45
N ASP A 554 -13.55 13.82 35.57
CA ASP A 554 -14.15 13.09 34.44
C ASP A 554 -14.81 14.04 33.43
N VAL A 555 -15.52 15.06 33.93
CA VAL A 555 -16.12 16.09 33.07
C VAL A 555 -15.03 16.91 32.39
N LYS A 556 -13.95 17.26 33.10
CA LYS A 556 -12.78 17.95 32.54
C LYS A 556 -12.14 17.13 31.42
N LYS A 557 -11.96 15.81 31.62
CA LYS A 557 -11.44 14.90 30.60
C LYS A 557 -12.35 14.87 29.35
N ARG A 558 -13.65 14.66 29.53
CA ARG A 558 -14.62 14.66 28.41
C ARG A 558 -14.63 15.99 27.66
N TYR A 559 -14.58 17.12 28.37
CA TYR A 559 -14.50 18.43 27.74
C TYR A 559 -13.23 18.58 26.89
N ASN A 560 -12.08 18.16 27.43
CA ASN A 560 -10.80 18.18 26.70
C ASN A 560 -10.76 17.22 25.51
N ASP A 561 -11.64 16.23 25.45
CA ASP A 561 -11.76 15.32 24.30
C ASP A 561 -12.73 15.86 23.23
N VAL A 562 -13.84 16.51 23.63
CA VAL A 562 -14.92 16.91 22.71
C VAL A 562 -14.75 18.35 22.19
N PHE A 563 -14.37 19.29 23.06
CA PHE A 563 -14.32 20.71 22.69
C PHE A 563 -13.23 21.03 21.65
N PRO A 564 -12.00 20.49 21.74
CA PRO A 564 -11.00 20.69 20.68
C PRO A 564 -11.46 20.17 19.32
N ALA A 565 -12.22 19.07 19.26
CA ALA A 565 -12.75 18.54 18.01
C ALA A 565 -13.75 19.49 17.36
N LEU A 566 -14.63 20.15 18.14
CA LEU A 566 -15.51 21.19 17.61
C LEU A 566 -14.71 22.38 17.04
N LYS A 567 -13.70 22.85 17.81
CA LYS A 567 -12.84 23.96 17.38
C LYS A 567 -12.12 23.63 16.07
N GLU A 568 -11.58 22.42 15.97
CA GLU A 568 -10.90 21.93 14.77
C GLU A 568 -11.84 21.90 13.56
N VAL A 569 -13.03 21.31 13.68
CA VAL A 569 -14.00 21.23 12.58
C VAL A 569 -14.42 22.62 12.10
N VAL A 570 -14.69 23.56 13.01
CA VAL A 570 -15.04 24.95 12.67
C VAL A 570 -13.90 25.63 11.92
N MET A 571 -12.67 25.54 12.44
CA MET A 571 -11.50 26.15 11.83
C MET A 571 -11.20 25.58 10.44
N GLN A 572 -11.24 24.25 10.31
CA GLN A 572 -11.00 23.57 9.04
C GLN A 572 -12.05 23.94 7.99
N LYS A 573 -13.34 23.93 8.37
CA LYS A 573 -14.43 24.28 7.45
C LYS A 573 -14.32 25.73 6.98
N ARG A 574 -14.03 26.66 7.90
CA ARG A 574 -13.82 28.08 7.56
C ARG A 574 -12.64 28.28 6.63
N ALA A 575 -11.50 27.64 6.91
CA ALA A 575 -10.31 27.74 6.08
C ALA A 575 -10.58 27.26 4.65
N LEU A 576 -11.23 26.12 4.48
CA LEU A 576 -11.54 25.57 3.15
C LEU A 576 -12.51 26.45 2.35
N LEU A 577 -13.54 26.99 3.00
CA LEU A 577 -14.46 27.93 2.35
C LEU A 577 -13.73 29.22 1.94
N ASN A 578 -12.82 29.73 2.77
CA ASN A 578 -12.03 30.92 2.44
C ASN A 578 -11.10 30.69 1.24
N CYS A 579 -10.49 29.51 1.11
CA CYS A 579 -9.69 29.18 -0.08
C CYS A 579 -10.54 29.24 -1.35
N VAL A 580 -11.71 28.61 -1.33
CA VAL A 580 -12.59 28.57 -2.51
C VAL A 580 -13.16 29.96 -2.82
N LYS A 581 -13.43 30.77 -1.79
CA LYS A 581 -13.81 32.18 -1.95
C LYS A 581 -12.75 32.99 -2.69
N ALA A 582 -11.47 32.86 -2.31
CA ALA A 582 -10.37 33.63 -2.88
C ALA A 582 -10.05 33.17 -4.31
N ASP A 583 -9.70 31.89 -4.47
CA ASP A 583 -9.08 31.39 -5.69
C ASP A 583 -10.10 30.73 -6.62
N GLY A 584 -11.23 30.25 -6.09
CA GLY A 584 -12.20 29.43 -6.80
C GLY A 584 -12.03 27.95 -6.49
N PHE A 585 -12.75 27.10 -7.22
CA PHE A 585 -12.69 25.66 -7.01
C PHE A 585 -12.06 24.96 -8.20
N THR A 586 -10.85 24.43 -8.02
CA THR A 586 -10.31 23.40 -8.91
C THR A 586 -10.04 22.16 -8.08
N LEU A 587 -10.36 20.98 -8.62
CA LEU A 587 -10.26 19.72 -7.88
C LEU A 587 -8.86 19.53 -7.28
N HIS A 588 -7.83 19.66 -8.11
CA HIS A 588 -6.44 19.51 -7.69
C HIS A 588 -6.01 20.52 -6.61
N SER A 589 -6.29 21.81 -6.81
CA SER A 589 -5.92 22.84 -5.82
C SER A 589 -6.67 22.64 -4.50
N TYR A 590 -7.96 22.33 -4.59
CA TYR A 590 -8.79 22.09 -3.42
C TYR A 590 -8.34 20.86 -2.62
N LEU A 591 -8.04 19.74 -3.27
CA LEU A 591 -7.54 18.53 -2.60
C LEU A 591 -6.23 18.82 -1.86
N ARG A 592 -5.31 19.57 -2.49
CA ARG A 592 -4.06 20.02 -1.86
C ARG A 592 -4.30 20.92 -0.65
N GLN A 593 -5.21 21.88 -0.74
CA GLN A 593 -5.56 22.76 0.39
C GLN A 593 -6.28 22.00 1.51
N ARG A 594 -7.21 21.11 1.16
CA ARG A 594 -7.91 20.21 2.10
C ARG A 594 -6.93 19.39 2.91
N ALA A 595 -5.97 18.78 2.23
CA ALA A 595 -4.84 18.10 2.83
C ALA A 595 -4.12 18.99 3.88
N LEU A 596 -3.68 20.19 3.49
CA LEU A 596 -2.95 21.12 4.38
C LEU A 596 -3.77 21.52 5.62
N VAL A 597 -5.07 21.78 5.42
CA VAL A 597 -5.99 22.21 6.48
C VAL A 597 -6.31 21.07 7.46
N LEU A 598 -6.61 19.86 6.96
CA LEU A 598 -6.91 18.69 7.80
C LEU A 598 -5.73 18.28 8.68
N ALA A 599 -4.52 18.58 8.23
CA ALA A 599 -3.31 18.32 8.99
C ALA A 599 -2.98 19.43 10.01
N GLY A 600 -3.73 20.55 10.03
CA GLY A 600 -3.65 21.56 11.09
C GLY A 600 -2.85 22.82 10.77
N LYS A 601 -2.58 23.13 9.49
CA LYS A 601 -2.00 24.43 9.11
C LYS A 601 -3.07 25.51 9.06
N THR A 602 -2.82 26.63 9.74
CA THR A 602 -3.50 27.89 9.43
C THR A 602 -2.91 28.41 8.12
N ILE A 603 -3.71 28.41 7.05
CA ILE A 603 -3.34 29.09 5.82
C ILE A 603 -3.16 30.56 6.20
N SER A 604 -1.94 31.10 6.07
CA SER A 604 -1.71 32.52 6.33
C SER A 604 -2.63 33.30 5.40
N GLU A 605 -3.55 34.06 5.96
CA GLU A 605 -4.24 35.13 5.24
C GLU A 605 -3.13 36.01 4.64
N LYS A 606 -2.97 35.93 3.32
CA LYS A 606 -2.15 36.88 2.57
C LYS A 606 -2.97 38.14 2.33
#